data_AF-A0A2D5RZZ7-F1
#
_entry.id   AF-A0A2D5RZZ7-F1
#
_cell.length_a   1.000
_cell.length_b   1.000
_cell.length_c   1.000
_cell.angle_alpha   90.00
_cell.angle_beta   90.00
_cell.angle_gamma   90.00
#
_symmetry.space_group_name_H-M   'P 1'
#
loop_
_entity.id
_entity.type
_entity.pdbx_description
1 polymer ?
#
loop_
_entity_poly.entity_id
_entity_poly.type
_entity_poly.pdbx_seq_one_letter_code
_entity_poly.pdbx_strand_id
1 'polypeptide(L)'
;MSNVGQLERKTQNRVVKFFKEQLNYDYLGNWEYREGNSNIEKDLLTKWLKGRGISDSLITRTLRQLDTAAALGEGKKLFDANKDVYRLLRYGVKEKEGAGEQNQTVWLIDWKNP
;
A
#
# COMPACT_ATOMS: atom_id res chain seq x y z
N MET A 1 -36.54 12.25 3.31
CA MET A 1 -36.07 11.97 4.68
C MET A 1 -35.14 10.76 4.61
N SER A 2 -33.88 10.90 5.01
CA SER A 2 -32.91 9.80 4.98
C SER A 2 -33.24 8.82 6.12
N ASN A 3 -33.45 7.55 5.77
CA ASN A 3 -33.58 6.45 6.74
C ASN A 3 -32.24 6.26 7.46
N VAL A 4 -32.06 6.99 8.56
CA VAL A 4 -30.98 6.76 9.52
C VAL A 4 -31.23 5.39 10.16
N GLY A 5 -30.23 4.48 10.10
CA GLY A 5 -30.36 3.10 10.56
C GLY A 5 -30.35 2.02 9.46
N GLN A 6 -30.06 2.36 8.19
CA GLN A 6 -29.64 1.32 7.25
C GLN A 6 -28.34 0.68 7.77
N LEU A 7 -28.34 -0.64 7.93
CA LEU A 7 -27.14 -1.42 8.26
C LEU A 7 -25.98 -0.93 7.38
N GLU A 8 -24.93 -0.34 7.96
CA GLU A 8 -23.76 0.15 7.23
C GLU A 8 -23.21 -0.92 6.28
N ARG A 9 -23.37 -2.19 6.69
CA ARG A 9 -23.02 -3.37 5.90
C ARG A 9 -23.72 -3.45 4.54
N LYS A 10 -24.99 -3.04 4.42
CA LYS A 10 -25.71 -3.01 3.14
C LYS A 10 -25.05 -2.01 2.18
N THR A 11 -24.64 -0.85 2.71
CA THR A 11 -23.92 0.16 1.94
C THR A 11 -22.53 -0.34 1.54
N GLN A 12 -21.77 -0.94 2.47
CA GLN A 12 -20.47 -1.55 2.18
C GLN A 12 -20.57 -2.59 1.06
N ASN A 13 -21.54 -3.52 1.14
CA ASN A 13 -21.74 -4.54 0.11
C ASN A 13 -22.03 -3.95 -1.27
N ARG A 14 -22.82 -2.86 -1.33
CA ARG A 14 -23.10 -2.17 -2.60
C ARG A 14 -21.84 -1.52 -3.18
N VAL A 15 -20.99 -0.91 -2.34
CA VAL A 15 -19.71 -0.34 -2.76
C VAL A 15 -18.76 -1.44 -3.26
N VAL A 16 -18.60 -2.53 -2.51
CA VAL A 16 -17.77 -3.68 -2.93
C VAL A 16 -18.23 -4.22 -4.29
N LYS A 17 -19.54 -4.41 -4.47
CA LYS A 17 -20.11 -4.86 -5.76
C LYS A 17 -19.76 -3.90 -6.90
N PHE A 18 -19.89 -2.60 -6.69
CA PHE A 18 -19.54 -1.59 -7.68
C PHE A 18 -18.06 -1.64 -8.08
N PHE A 19 -17.14 -1.67 -7.10
CA PHE A 19 -15.70 -1.75 -7.39
C PHE A 19 -15.33 -3.04 -8.13
N LYS A 20 -15.92 -4.17 -7.75
CA LYS A 20 -15.65 -5.46 -8.39
C LYS A 20 -16.21 -5.55 -9.81
N GLU A 21 -17.48 -5.20 -9.99
CA GLU A 21 -18.21 -5.47 -11.25
C GLU A 21 -18.08 -4.35 -12.27
N GLN A 22 -17.93 -3.09 -11.84
CA GLN A 22 -17.91 -1.93 -12.74
C GLN A 22 -16.50 -1.37 -12.95
N LEU A 23 -15.65 -1.45 -11.92
CA LEU A 23 -14.29 -0.90 -11.98
C LEU A 23 -13.22 -1.99 -12.09
N ASN A 24 -13.60 -3.26 -12.08
CA ASN A 24 -12.72 -4.43 -12.21
C ASN A 24 -11.62 -4.51 -11.13
N TYR A 25 -11.96 -4.13 -9.90
CA TYR A 25 -11.05 -4.28 -8.75
C TYR A 25 -11.12 -5.69 -8.19
N ASP A 26 -9.95 -6.22 -7.83
CA ASP A 26 -9.87 -7.47 -7.08
C ASP A 26 -10.39 -7.29 -5.66
N TYR A 27 -11.37 -8.11 -5.27
CA TYR A 27 -11.89 -8.12 -3.92
C TYR A 27 -11.11 -9.11 -3.05
N LEU A 28 -10.34 -8.58 -2.09
CA LEU A 28 -9.46 -9.37 -1.21
C LEU A 28 -10.19 -10.01 -0.01
N GLY A 29 -11.51 -9.85 0.09
CA GLY A 29 -12.33 -10.36 1.20
C GLY A 29 -12.63 -9.32 2.28
N ASN A 30 -13.31 -9.75 3.35
CA ASN A 30 -13.54 -8.92 4.54
C ASN A 30 -12.45 -9.19 5.57
N TRP A 31 -11.64 -8.18 5.90
CA TRP A 31 -10.51 -8.29 6.83
C TRP A 31 -10.76 -7.64 8.19
N GLU A 32 -12.02 -7.30 8.52
CA GLU A 32 -12.42 -6.66 9.78
C GLU A 32 -11.83 -7.33 11.03
N TYR A 33 -11.80 -8.66 11.07
CA TYR A 33 -11.29 -9.45 12.19
C TYR A 33 -10.02 -10.24 11.85
N ARG A 34 -9.33 -9.87 10.76
CA ARG A 34 -8.09 -10.56 10.37
C ARG A 34 -6.97 -10.17 11.34
N GLU A 35 -6.29 -11.16 11.90
CA GLU A 35 -5.09 -10.92 12.71
C GLU A 35 -4.01 -10.23 11.87
N GLY A 36 -3.29 -9.26 12.47
CA GLY A 36 -2.25 -8.51 11.77
C GLY A 36 -2.78 -7.57 10.68
N ASN A 37 -4.04 -7.13 10.77
CA ASN A 37 -4.61 -6.19 9.81
C ASN A 37 -3.77 -4.90 9.72
N SER A 38 -3.37 -4.54 8.50
CA SER A 38 -2.49 -3.42 8.23
C SER A 38 -2.97 -2.67 6.99
N ASN A 39 -2.53 -1.42 6.86
CA ASN A 39 -2.74 -0.62 5.66
C ASN A 39 -1.77 -0.99 4.52
N ILE A 40 -0.70 -1.74 4.81
CA ILE A 40 0.31 -2.17 3.85
C ILE A 40 0.37 -3.70 3.82
N GLU A 41 -0.10 -4.28 2.72
CA GLU A 41 -0.05 -5.72 2.47
C GLU A 41 1.29 -6.12 1.84
N LYS A 42 2.27 -6.43 2.69
CA LYS A 42 3.66 -6.67 2.26
C LYS A 42 3.79 -7.83 1.29
N ASP A 43 3.02 -8.90 1.45
CA ASP A 43 3.09 -10.07 0.59
C ASP A 43 2.59 -9.78 -0.82
N LEU A 44 1.47 -9.04 -0.93
CA LEU A 44 0.93 -8.61 -2.21
C LEU A 44 1.89 -7.65 -2.93
N LEU A 45 2.44 -6.68 -2.19
CA LEU A 45 3.40 -5.74 -2.75
C LEU A 45 4.70 -6.45 -3.18
N THR A 46 5.20 -7.39 -2.38
CA THR A 46 6.36 -8.22 -2.72
C THR A 46 6.13 -8.99 -4.00
N LYS A 47 5.00 -9.70 -4.12
CA LYS A 47 4.66 -10.47 -5.32
C LYS A 47 4.59 -9.58 -6.56
N TRP A 48 3.97 -8.40 -6.45
CA TRP A 48 3.88 -7.45 -7.54
C TRP A 48 5.25 -6.89 -7.96
N LEU A 49 6.10 -6.51 -7.00
CA LEU A 49 7.47 -6.02 -7.27
C LEU A 49 8.36 -7.11 -7.90
N LYS A 50 8.25 -8.36 -7.44
CA LYS A 50 8.93 -9.51 -8.07
C LYS A 50 8.49 -9.70 -9.52
N GLY A 51 7.20 -9.55 -9.80
CA GLY A 51 6.66 -9.60 -11.16
C GLY A 51 7.24 -8.53 -12.09
N ARG A 52 7.83 -7.46 -11.53
CA ARG A 52 8.52 -6.39 -12.24
C ARG A 52 10.04 -6.58 -12.31
N GLY A 53 10.55 -7.71 -11.82
CA GLY A 53 11.98 -8.03 -11.85
C GLY A 53 12.83 -7.33 -10.78
N ILE A 54 12.20 -6.78 -9.73
CA ILE A 54 12.94 -6.18 -8.61
C ILE A 54 13.51 -7.30 -7.72
N SER A 55 14.77 -7.17 -7.31
CA SER A 55 15.46 -8.16 -6.49
C SER A 55 14.96 -8.19 -5.04
N ASP A 56 15.10 -9.34 -4.39
CA ASP A 56 14.64 -9.57 -3.01
C ASP A 56 15.30 -8.63 -1.99
N SER A 57 16.57 -8.26 -2.24
CA SER A 57 17.32 -7.31 -1.40
C SER A 57 16.71 -5.90 -1.48
N LEU A 58 16.40 -5.43 -2.68
CA LEU A 58 15.76 -4.13 -2.91
C LEU A 58 14.33 -4.11 -2.38
N ILE A 59 13.56 -5.19 -2.56
CA ILE A 59 12.20 -5.31 -2.01
C ILE A 59 12.24 -5.21 -0.48
N THR A 60 13.11 -5.98 0.17
CA THR A 60 13.23 -5.98 1.64
C THR A 60 13.53 -4.58 2.18
N ARG A 61 14.49 -3.88 1.57
CA ARG A 61 14.84 -2.49 1.95
C ARG A 61 13.69 -1.53 1.69
N THR A 62 13.01 -1.67 0.55
CA THR A 62 11.84 -0.86 0.17
C THR A 62 10.71 -0.99 1.18
N LEU A 63 10.39 -2.22 1.60
CA LEU A 63 9.36 -2.47 2.61
C LEU A 63 9.73 -1.85 3.96
N ARG A 64 11.00 -1.94 4.36
CA ARG A 64 11.49 -1.30 5.59
C ARG A 64 11.33 0.22 5.56
N GLN A 65 11.64 0.87 4.44
CA GLN A 65 11.43 2.31 4.28
C GLN A 65 9.94 2.67 4.36
N LEU A 66 9.08 1.87 3.72
CA LEU A 66 7.64 2.08 3.73
C LEU A 66 7.05 1.91 5.14
N ASP A 67 7.47 0.88 5.88
CA ASP A 67 7.10 0.67 7.28
C ASP A 67 7.52 1.84 8.16
N THR A 68 8.75 2.32 7.99
CA THR A 68 9.30 3.45 8.76
C THR A 68 8.53 4.73 8.46
N ALA A 69 8.16 4.97 7.20
CA ALA A 69 7.37 6.13 6.80
C ALA A 69 5.96 6.09 7.42
N ALA A 70 5.33 4.91 7.44
CA ALA A 70 3.98 4.69 7.92
C ALA A 70 3.86 4.64 9.47
N ALA A 71 4.96 4.45 10.20
CA ALA A 71 4.95 4.34 11.65
C ALA A 71 4.51 5.65 12.35
N LEU A 72 3.65 5.52 13.37
CA LEU A 72 3.16 6.63 14.21
C LEU A 72 3.81 6.61 15.61
N GLY A 73 5.13 6.41 15.67
CA GLY A 73 5.91 6.44 16.92
C GLY A 73 6.51 7.82 17.23
N GLU A 74 7.06 7.98 18.44
CA GLU A 74 7.97 9.09 18.82
C GLU A 74 7.39 10.52 18.68
N GLY A 75 6.06 10.68 18.82
CA GLY A 75 5.40 11.99 18.69
C GLY A 75 5.22 12.46 17.24
N LYS A 76 5.48 11.60 16.25
CA LYS A 76 5.20 11.87 14.83
C LYS A 76 3.70 12.05 14.61
N LYS A 77 3.31 13.13 13.94
CA LYS A 77 1.90 13.40 13.62
C LYS A 77 1.44 12.56 12.43
N LEU A 78 0.14 12.26 12.40
CA LEU A 78 -0.49 11.55 11.28
C LEU A 78 -0.23 12.21 9.93
N PHE A 79 -0.21 13.54 9.89
CA PHE A 79 0.12 14.29 8.68
C PHE A 79 1.54 13.98 8.16
N ASP A 80 2.53 13.95 9.06
CA ASP A 80 3.92 13.73 8.69
C ASP A 80 4.13 12.29 8.17
N ALA A 81 3.52 11.29 8.82
CA ALA A 81 3.56 9.91 8.34
C ALA A 81 2.93 9.76 6.95
N ASN A 82 1.75 10.36 6.72
CA ASN A 82 1.11 10.34 5.40
C ASN A 82 1.94 11.08 4.33
N LYS A 83 2.56 12.21 4.70
CA LYS A 83 3.43 12.97 3.80
C LYS A 83 4.65 12.17 3.39
N ASP A 84 5.25 11.43 4.31
CA ASP A 84 6.40 10.58 4.02
C ASP A 84 6.03 9.41 3.12
N VAL A 85 4.92 8.71 3.42
CA VAL A 85 4.40 7.65 2.53
C VAL A 85 4.10 8.20 1.14
N TYR A 86 3.41 9.35 1.04
CA TYR A 86 3.11 9.98 -0.25
C TYR A 86 4.38 10.28 -1.05
N ARG A 87 5.45 10.76 -0.41
CA ARG A 87 6.74 11.00 -1.08
C ARG A 87 7.31 9.72 -1.68
N LEU A 88 7.24 8.60 -0.96
CA LEU A 88 7.69 7.30 -1.48
C LEU A 88 6.86 6.84 -2.67
N LEU A 89 5.52 7.02 -2.62
CA LEU A 89 4.63 6.68 -3.73
C LEU A 89 4.90 7.54 -4.98
N ARG A 90 5.11 8.85 -4.78
CA ARG A 90 5.23 9.82 -5.89
C ARG A 90 6.62 9.87 -6.50
N TYR A 91 7.67 9.75 -5.69
CA TYR A 91 9.06 9.94 -6.13
C TYR A 91 9.89 8.65 -6.13
N GLY A 92 9.26 7.53 -5.76
CA GLY A 92 9.91 6.23 -5.64
C GLY A 92 10.79 6.11 -4.39
N VAL A 93 11.14 4.87 -4.07
CA VAL A 93 12.04 4.53 -2.98
C VAL A 93 13.44 4.37 -3.54
N LYS A 94 14.38 5.21 -3.10
CA LYS A 94 15.77 5.17 -3.56
C LYS A 94 16.58 4.26 -2.66
N GLU A 95 17.01 3.13 -3.18
CA GLU A 95 17.76 2.11 -2.44
C GLU A 95 18.94 1.57 -3.23
N LYS A 96 19.87 0.93 -2.53
CA LYS A 96 21.00 0.22 -3.13
C LYS A 96 20.84 -1.26 -2.89
N GLU A 97 21.16 -2.05 -3.89
CA GLU A 97 21.12 -3.51 -3.80
C GLU A 97 22.27 -4.03 -2.92
N GLY A 98 23.47 -3.45 -3.05
CA GLY A 98 24.65 -3.75 -2.23
C GLY A 98 25.49 -2.52 -1.86
N ALA A 99 26.48 -2.72 -0.97
CA ALA A 99 27.46 -1.70 -0.66
C ALA A 99 28.36 -1.45 -1.88
N GLY A 100 28.50 -0.19 -2.31
CA GLY A 100 29.25 0.18 -3.51
C GLY A 100 28.42 0.25 -4.80
N GLU A 101 27.15 -0.17 -4.76
CA GLU A 101 26.27 -0.07 -5.92
C GLU A 101 25.60 1.30 -6.07
N GLN A 102 25.12 1.57 -7.29
CA GLN A 102 24.36 2.77 -7.61
C GLN A 102 22.95 2.71 -7.02
N ASN A 103 22.38 3.87 -6.71
CA ASN A 103 21.00 3.95 -6.26
C ASN A 103 20.06 3.52 -7.40
N GLN A 104 19.19 2.56 -7.10
CA GLN A 104 18.06 2.17 -7.92
C GLN A 104 16.79 2.80 -7.33
N THR A 105 15.86 3.20 -8.19
CA THR A 105 14.57 3.74 -7.75
C THR A 105 13.50 2.67 -7.91
N VAL A 106 12.99 2.17 -6.80
CA VAL A 106 11.88 1.22 -6.75
C VAL A 106 10.57 2.00 -6.73
N TRP A 107 9.74 1.80 -7.76
CA TRP A 107 8.45 2.48 -7.89
C TRP A 107 7.32 1.65 -7.28
N LEU A 108 6.64 2.21 -6.27
CA LEU A 108 5.49 1.57 -5.60
C LEU A 108 4.18 1.70 -6.40
N ILE A 109 4.17 2.55 -7.43
CA ILE A 109 3.09 2.73 -8.39
C ILE A 109 3.72 2.68 -9.78
N ASP A 110 3.09 1.98 -10.73
CA ASP A 110 3.54 2.00 -12.11
C ASP A 110 3.03 3.26 -12.85
N TRP A 111 3.66 4.40 -12.58
CA TRP A 111 3.28 5.68 -13.18
C TRP A 111 3.41 5.72 -14.72
N LYS A 112 4.11 4.75 -15.33
CA LYS A 112 4.22 4.65 -16.79
C LYS A 112 2.97 4.03 -17.41
N ASN A 113 2.21 3.24 -16.65
CA ASN A 113 0.98 2.58 -17.06
C ASN A 113 -0.12 2.83 -16.00
N PRO A 114 -0.67 4.06 -15.96
CA PRO A 114 -1.64 4.47 -14.94
C PRO A 114 -3.02 3.80 -15.08
#